data_AF-A0A2G9PJ93-F1
#
_entry.id   AF-A0A2G9PJ93-F1
#
_cell.length_a   1.000
_cell.length_b   1.000
_cell.length_c   1.000
_cell.angle_alpha   90.00
_cell.angle_beta   90.00
_cell.angle_gamma   90.00
#
_symmetry.space_group_name_H-M   'P 1'
#
loop_
_entity.id
_entity.type
_entity.pdbx_description
1 polymer ?
#
loop_
_entity_poly.entity_id
_entity_poly.type
_entity_poly.pdbx_seq_one_letter_code
_entity_poly.pdbx_strand_id
1 'polypeptide(L)' 'MNEMKGLFDEVNASLGRFSKVFPKETGAFANFMHTVESPGELDAKQKELISVALAVVKQCKWCIALHVKNALDRGASRKE' A
#
# COMPACT_ATOMS: atom_id res chain seq x y z
N MET A 1 7.61 6.41 -14.84
CA MET A 1 7.29 5.01 -14.45
C MET A 1 8.44 4.30 -13.76
N ASN A 2 9.68 4.42 -14.25
CA ASN A 2 10.84 3.76 -13.62
C ASN A 2 11.07 4.22 -12.16
N GLU A 3 10.86 5.51 -11.88
CA GLU A 3 10.93 6.05 -10.52
C GLU A 3 9.90 5.41 -9.58
N MET A 4 8.64 5.26 -10.02
CA MET A 4 7.57 4.70 -9.19
C MET A 4 7.81 3.21 -8.86
N LYS A 5 8.35 2.45 -9.83
CA LYS A 5 8.77 1.06 -9.59
C LYS A 5 9.90 1.01 -8.56
N GLY A 6 10.89 1.90 -8.67
CA GLY A 6 11.97 1.99 -7.69
C GLY A 6 11.50 2.29 -6.27
N LEU A 7 10.54 3.21 -6.11
CA LEU A 7 9.94 3.53 -4.82
C LEU A 7 9.14 2.36 -4.23
N PHE A 8 8.44 1.60 -5.09
CA PHE A 8 7.75 0.37 -4.68
C PHE A 8 8.73 -0.70 -4.19
N ASP A 9 9.85 -0.88 -4.89
CA ASP A 9 10.89 -1.83 -4.49
C ASP A 9 11.55 -1.40 -3.16
N GLU A 10 11.81 -0.10 -2.99
CA GLU A 10 12.40 0.47 -1.77
C GLU A 10 11.50 0.29 -0.55
N VAL A 11 10.19 0.54 -0.68
CA VAL A 11 9.25 0.38 0.45
C VAL A 11 9.13 -1.09 0.84
N ASN A 12 9.06 -2.01 -0.12
CA ASN A 12 9.02 -3.45 0.16
C ASN A 12 10.31 -3.96 0.80
N ALA A 13 11.47 -3.49 0.33
CA ALA A 13 12.76 -3.80 0.95
C ALA A 13 12.82 -3.30 2.40
N SER A 14 12.26 -2.12 2.66
CA SER A 14 12.19 -1.54 4.01
C SER A 14 11.28 -2.34 4.94
N LEU A 15 10.08 -2.73 4.47
CA LEU A 15 9.18 -3.61 5.22
C LEU A 15 9.81 -4.97 5.52
N GLY A 16 10.51 -5.56 4.55
CA GLY A 16 11.25 -6.81 4.73
C GLY A 16 12.45 -6.70 5.68
N ARG A 17 12.99 -5.49 5.88
CA ARG A 17 13.99 -5.21 6.91
C ARG A 17 13.34 -5.07 8.28
N PHE A 18 12.22 -4.35 8.37
CA PHE A 18 11.49 -4.16 9.63
C PHE A 18 10.97 -5.48 10.18
N SER A 19 10.52 -6.41 9.34
CA SER A 19 10.09 -7.73 9.81
C SER A 19 11.21 -8.54 10.47
N LYS A 20 12.49 -8.27 10.12
CA LYS A 20 13.66 -8.91 10.75
C LYS A 20 14.10 -8.20 12.04
N VAL A 21 14.04 -6.87 12.06
CA VAL A 21 14.54 -6.05 13.18
C VAL A 21 13.48 -5.87 14.28
N PHE A 22 12.21 -5.73 13.90
CA PHE A 22 11.05 -5.48 14.76
C PHE A 22 9.90 -6.46 14.43
N PRO A 23 10.11 -7.78 14.64
CA PRO A 23 9.18 -8.80 14.16
C PRO A 23 7.79 -8.70 14.81
N LYS A 24 7.71 -8.37 16.10
CA LYS A 24 6.44 -8.27 16.83
C LYS A 24 5.60 -7.10 16.34
N GLU A 25 6.21 -5.92 16.25
CA GLU A 25 5.58 -4.68 15.83
C GLU A 25 5.17 -4.75 14.37
N THR A 26 6.08 -5.25 13.51
CA THR A 26 5.80 -5.41 12.08
C THR A 26 4.69 -6.43 11.85
N GLY A 27 4.67 -7.53 12.60
CA GLY A 27 3.59 -8.52 12.52
C GLY A 27 2.23 -7.95 12.93
N ALA A 28 2.18 -7.19 14.02
CA ALA A 28 0.95 -6.53 14.47
C ALA A 28 0.45 -5.50 13.45
N PHE A 29 1.34 -4.68 12.89
CA PHE A 29 1.00 -3.71 11.85
C PHE A 29 0.52 -4.40 10.57
N ALA A 30 1.21 -5.46 10.12
CA ALA A 30 0.81 -6.22 8.94
C ALA A 30 -0.57 -6.86 9.11
N ASN A 31 -0.87 -7.39 10.30
CA ASN A 31 -2.20 -7.92 10.60
C ASN A 31 -3.26 -6.81 10.57
N PHE A 32 -2.99 -5.65 11.19
CA PHE A 32 -3.89 -4.50 11.13
C PHE A 32 -4.18 -4.09 9.69
N MET A 33 -3.14 -3.91 8.87
CA MET A 33 -3.28 -3.55 7.45
C MET A 33 -4.08 -4.60 6.67
N HIS A 34 -3.79 -5.89 6.87
CA HIS A 34 -4.56 -6.97 6.26
C HIS A 34 -6.04 -6.90 6.63
N THR A 35 -6.37 -6.66 7.90
CA THR A 35 -7.76 -6.54 8.35
C THR A 35 -8.47 -5.34 7.75
N VAL A 36 -7.85 -4.15 7.75
CA VAL A 36 -8.52 -2.94 7.24
C VAL A 36 -8.66 -2.93 5.73
N GLU A 37 -7.72 -3.54 4.99
CA GLU A 37 -7.75 -3.64 3.52
C GLU A 37 -8.54 -4.85 3.00
N SER A 38 -8.95 -5.77 3.87
CA SER A 38 -9.80 -6.91 3.48
C SER A 38 -11.16 -6.42 2.96
N PRO A 39 -11.75 -7.05 1.93
CA PRO A 39 -13.08 -6.69 1.44
C PRO A 39 -14.15 -6.70 2.54
N GLY A 40 -15.11 -5.77 2.46
CA GLY A 40 -16.30 -5.70 3.30
C GLY A 40 -17.40 -4.93 2.57
N GLU A 41 -18.04 -3.97 3.25
CA GLU A 41 -19.00 -3.03 2.61
C GLU A 41 -18.37 -2.24 1.46
N LEU A 42 -17.07 -1.98 1.56
CA LEU A 42 -16.25 -1.52 0.44
C LEU A 42 -15.40 -2.68 -0.07
N ASP A 43 -15.38 -2.85 -1.38
CA ASP A 43 -14.46 -3.79 -2.00
C ASP A 43 -13.01 -3.32 -1.84
N ALA A 44 -12.06 -4.22 -2.05
CA ALA A 44 -10.67 -3.88 -1.82
C ALA A 44 -10.11 -2.88 -2.86
N LYS A 45 -10.69 -2.78 -4.07
CA LYS A 45 -10.29 -1.78 -5.07
C LYS A 45 -10.65 -0.39 -4.57
N GLN A 46 -11.86 -0.22 -4.04
CA GLN A 46 -12.35 1.03 -3.47
C GLN A 46 -11.48 1.46 -2.29
N LYS A 47 -11.10 0.53 -1.41
CA LYS A 47 -10.20 0.83 -0.29
C LYS A 47 -8.82 1.29 -0.75
N GLU A 48 -8.20 0.63 -1.73
CA GLU A 48 -6.91 1.07 -2.26
C GLU A 48 -7.00 2.44 -2.96
N LEU A 49 -8.10 2.75 -3.65
CA LEU A 49 -8.32 4.08 -4.24
C LEU A 49 -8.42 5.17 -3.16
N ILE A 50 -9.08 4.90 -2.04
CA ILE A 50 -9.08 5.79 -0.86
C ILE A 50 -7.66 5.94 -0.32
N SER A 51 -6.90 4.86 -0.20
CA SER A 51 -5.51 4.88 0.26
C SER A 51 -4.59 5.67 -0.70
N VAL A 52 -4.81 5.61 -2.01
CA VAL A 52 -4.14 6.48 -3.00
C VAL A 52 -4.44 7.96 -2.72
N ALA A 53 -5.70 8.31 -2.49
CA ALA A 53 -6.08 9.69 -2.17
C ALA A 53 -5.39 10.19 -0.89
N LEU A 54 -5.38 9.37 0.17
CA LEU A 54 -4.69 9.68 1.43
C LEU A 54 -3.17 9.81 1.23
N ALA A 55 -2.57 8.95 0.43
CA ALA A 55 -1.14 9.00 0.12
C ALA A 55 -0.74 10.30 -0.58
N VAL A 56 -1.58 10.80 -1.50
CA VAL A 56 -1.40 12.10 -2.18
C VAL A 56 -1.54 13.25 -1.19
N VAL A 57 -2.60 13.25 -0.36
CA VAL A 57 -2.82 14.29 0.67
C VAL A 57 -1.64 14.37 1.65
N LYS A 58 -1.04 13.22 1.99
CA LYS A 58 0.14 13.16 2.86
C LYS A 58 1.47 13.37 2.12
N GLN A 59 1.45 13.52 0.80
CA GLN A 59 2.65 13.68 -0.03
C GLN A 59 3.68 12.55 0.18
N CYS A 60 3.20 11.35 0.51
CA CYS A 60 4.05 10.20 0.78
C CYS A 60 4.35 9.45 -0.52
N LYS A 61 5.50 9.72 -1.15
CA LYS A 61 5.89 9.11 -2.43
C LYS A 61 5.90 7.57 -2.41
N TRP A 62 6.31 6.96 -1.30
CA TRP A 62 6.29 5.50 -1.14
C TRP A 62 4.86 4.95 -1.01
N CYS A 63 4.00 5.66 -0.29
CA CYS A 63 2.59 5.30 -0.14
C CYS A 63 1.85 5.42 -1.48
N ILE A 64 2.16 6.45 -2.27
CA ILE A 64 1.61 6.60 -3.63
C ILE A 64 2.03 5.40 -4.48
N ALA A 65 3.32 5.04 -4.46
CA ALA A 65 3.82 3.88 -5.22
C ALA A 65 3.12 2.58 -4.82
N LEU A 66 3.01 2.33 -3.52
CA LEU A 66 2.41 1.13 -2.96
C LEU A 66 0.93 1.00 -3.31
N HIS A 67 0.13 2.01 -2.97
CA HIS A 67 -1.32 1.94 -3.14
C HIS A 67 -1.76 2.06 -4.60
N VAL A 68 -1.03 2.78 -5.46
CA VAL A 68 -1.31 2.76 -6.90
C VAL A 68 -1.06 1.38 -7.48
N LYS A 69 0.02 0.70 -7.09
CA LYS A 69 0.29 -0.67 -7.55
C LYS A 69 -0.82 -1.63 -7.09
N ASN A 70 -1.22 -1.55 -5.82
CA ASN A 70 -2.28 -2.39 -5.29
C ASN A 70 -3.65 -2.11 -5.95
N ALA A 71 -4.00 -0.85 -6.18
CA ALA A 71 -5.24 -0.49 -6.86
C ALA A 71 -5.28 -1.07 -8.29
N LEU A 72 -4.17 -0.96 -9.03
CA LEU A 72 -4.04 -1.54 -10.37
C LEU A 72 -4.15 -3.07 -10.35
N ASP A 73 -3.52 -3.74 -9.38
CA ASP A 73 -3.60 -5.20 -9.22
C ASP A 73 -5.03 -5.67 -8.90
N ARG A 74 -5.84 -4.81 -8.28
CA ARG A 74 -7.26 -5.03 -7.99
C ARG A 74 -8.18 -4.55 -9.12
N GLY A 75 -7.64 -4.16 -10.27
CA GLY A 75 -8.39 -3.84 -11.48
C GLY A 75 -8.90 -2.40 -11.57
N ALA A 76 -8.33 -1.46 -10.82
CA ALA A 76 -8.63 -0.04 -11.02
C ALA A 76 -8.22 0.43 -12.42
N SER A 77 -9.10 1.20 -13.06
CA SER A 77 -8.82 1.85 -14.34
C SER A 77 -8.18 3.22 -14.12
N ARG A 78 -7.63 3.82 -15.20
CA ARG A 78 -7.09 5.19 -15.15
C ARG A 78 -8.15 6.27 -14.85
N LYS A 79 -9.44 5.98 -15.10
CA LYS A 79 -10.54 6.94 -14.90
C LYS A 79 -11.02 6.97 -13.45
N GLU A 80 -10.74 5.91 -12.70
CA GLU A 80 -10.95 5.81 -11.25
C GLU A 80 -9.72 6.33 -10.51
#